data_AF-A0A3D9LJ00-F1
#
_entry.id   AF-A0A3D9LJ00-F1
#
_cell.length_a   1.000
_cell.length_b   1.000
_cell.length_c   1.000
_cell.angle_alpha   90.00
_cell.angle_beta   90.00
_cell.angle_gamma   90.00
#
_symmetry.space_group_name_H-M   'P 1'
#
loop_
_entity.id
_entity.type
_entity.pdbx_description
1 polymer ?
#
loop_
_entity_poly.entity_id
_entity_poly.type
_entity_poly.pdbx_seq_one_letter_code
_entity_poly.pdbx_strand_id
1 'polypeptide(L)'
;MSYSIKWLPEAEITYALVIEYLEENWTSKEIDCFFDRTDEVINFIAQNPRQYIYSKKKDVFRAVITKHISLYYRIKSEEIELLIFWDTRQDPENLKV
;
A
#
# COMPACT_ATOMS: atom_id res chain seq x y z
N MET A 1 -3.89 -18.30 11.72
CA MET A 1 -5.05 -17.51 11.27
C MET A 1 -4.58 -16.72 10.07
N SER A 2 -5.24 -16.90 8.92
CA SER A 2 -4.90 -16.17 7.70
C SER A 2 -5.94 -15.08 7.52
N TYR A 3 -5.52 -13.82 7.54
CA TYR A 3 -6.42 -12.71 7.25
C TYR A 3 -6.75 -12.69 5.76
N SER A 4 -8.00 -12.41 5.40
CA SER A 4 -8.34 -12.13 3.99
C SER A 4 -7.86 -10.73 3.62
N ILE A 5 -7.37 -10.55 2.39
CA ILE A 5 -6.98 -9.25 1.87
C ILE A 5 -8.05 -8.78 0.91
N LYS A 6 -8.52 -7.55 1.11
CA LYS A 6 -9.48 -6.89 0.26
C LYS A 6 -8.93 -5.57 -0.22
N TRP A 7 -8.94 -5.38 -1.53
CA TRP A 7 -8.59 -4.11 -2.15
C TRP A 7 -9.84 -3.24 -2.20
N LEU A 8 -9.75 -2.02 -1.70
CA LEU A 8 -10.81 -1.03 -1.94
C LEU A 8 -10.64 -0.43 -3.35
N PRO A 9 -11.72 0.08 -3.96
CA PRO A 9 -11.65 0.69 -5.29
C PRO A 9 -10.60 1.81 -5.37
N GLU A 10 -10.46 2.61 -4.31
CA GLU A 10 -9.43 3.65 -4.22
C GLU A 10 -8.01 3.08 -4.20
N ALA A 11 -7.80 1.90 -3.60
CA ALA A 11 -6.51 1.22 -3.62
C ALA A 11 -6.16 0.73 -5.02
N GLU A 12 -7.12 0.15 -5.75
CA GLU A 12 -6.92 -0.30 -7.13
C GLU A 12 -6.58 0.88 -8.05
N ILE A 13 -7.30 1.99 -7.93
CA ILE A 13 -7.06 3.21 -8.70
C ILE A 13 -5.67 3.78 -8.40
N THR A 14 -5.33 3.96 -7.12
CA THR A 14 -4.03 4.54 -6.73
C THR A 14 -2.86 3.63 -7.09
N TYR A 15 -3.05 2.31 -7.03
CA TYR A 15 -2.06 1.35 -7.49
C TYR A 15 -1.82 1.45 -9.00
N ALA A 16 -2.88 1.55 -9.81
CA ALA A 16 -2.77 1.74 -11.25
C ALA A 16 -2.02 3.04 -11.61
N LEU A 17 -2.31 4.14 -10.91
CA LEU A 17 -1.61 5.42 -11.09
C LEU A 17 -0.11 5.32 -10.75
N VAL A 18 0.24 4.52 -9.73
CA VAL A 18 1.64 4.26 -9.39
C VAL A 18 2.32 3.47 -10.51
N ILE A 19 1.66 2.47 -11.10
CA ILE A 19 2.20 1.69 -12.21
C ILE A 19 2.41 2.58 -13.43
N GLU A 20 1.40 3.37 -13.82
CA GLU A 20 1.49 4.31 -14.95
C GLU A 20 2.67 5.26 -14.78
N TYR A 21 2.85 5.82 -13.58
CA TYR A 21 4.01 6.65 -13.28
C TYR A 21 5.34 5.90 -13.42
N LEU A 22 5.41 4.65 -12.93
CA LEU A 22 6.62 3.84 -13.03
C LEU A 22 6.94 3.49 -14.49
N GLU A 23 5.94 3.15 -15.31
CA GLU A 23 6.09 2.86 -16.74
C GLU A 23 6.62 4.06 -17.54
N GLU A 24 6.20 5.28 -17.19
CA GLU A 24 6.68 6.50 -17.86
C GLU A 24 8.11 6.90 -17.47
N ASN A 25 8.55 6.55 -16.26
CA ASN A 25 9.77 7.12 -15.65
C ASN A 25 10.89 6.10 -15.41
N TRP A 26 10.60 4.80 -15.45
CA TRP A 26 11.52 3.74 -15.04
C TRP A 26 11.53 2.57 -16.03
N THR A 27 12.54 1.71 -15.91
CA THR A 27 12.69 0.53 -16.74
C THR A 27 11.81 -0.62 -16.25
N SER A 28 11.50 -1.58 -17.13
CA SER A 28 10.74 -2.79 -16.78
C SER A 28 11.30 -3.52 -15.56
N LYS A 29 12.63 -3.53 -15.38
CA LYS A 29 13.28 -4.16 -14.23
C LYS A 29 12.90 -3.50 -12.90
N GLU A 30 12.77 -2.18 -12.87
CA GLU A 30 12.40 -1.44 -11.66
C GLU A 30 10.90 -1.59 -11.36
N ILE A 31 10.08 -1.74 -12.40
CA ILE A 31 8.66 -2.05 -12.30
C ILE A 31 8.46 -3.46 -11.74
N ASP A 32 9.18 -4.45 -12.27
CA ASP A 32 9.15 -5.83 -11.75
C ASP A 32 9.55 -5.88 -10.27
N CYS A 33 10.60 -5.15 -9.89
CA CYS A 33 11.02 -5.05 -8.50
C CYS A 33 9.96 -4.41 -7.59
N PHE A 34 9.20 -3.44 -8.12
CA PHE A 34 8.07 -2.85 -7.39
C PHE A 34 6.93 -3.85 -7.19
N PHE A 35 6.62 -4.67 -8.19
CA PHE A 35 5.63 -5.75 -8.06
C PHE A 35 6.05 -6.77 -7.00
N ASP A 36 7.27 -7.30 -7.11
CA ASP A 36 7.82 -8.25 -6.13
C ASP A 36 7.75 -7.69 -4.71
N ARG A 37 8.12 -6.42 -4.54
CA ARG A 37 8.12 -5.76 -3.23
C ARG A 37 6.71 -5.52 -2.69
N THR A 38 5.77 -5.20 -3.57
CA THR A 38 4.37 -5.00 -3.19
C THR A 38 3.76 -6.32 -2.71
N ASP A 39 3.95 -7.41 -3.44
CA ASP A 39 3.48 -8.74 -3.07
C ASP A 39 4.10 -9.21 -1.76
N GLU A 40 5.40 -8.99 -1.56
CA GLU A 40 6.09 -9.31 -0.31
C GLU A 40 5.46 -8.57 0.88
N VAL A 41 5.23 -7.26 0.74
CA VAL A 41 4.60 -6.45 1.79
C VAL A 41 3.19 -6.93 2.10
N ILE A 42 2.38 -7.18 1.08
CA ILE A 42 1.00 -7.68 1.21
C ILE A 42 0.99 -9.04 1.93
N ASN A 43 1.90 -9.94 1.58
CA ASN A 43 2.07 -11.23 2.25
C ASN A 43 2.44 -11.07 3.72
N PHE A 44 3.33 -10.13 4.06
CA PHE A 44 3.65 -9.85 5.45
C PHE A 44 2.47 -9.24 6.22
N ILE A 45 1.69 -8.35 5.60
CA ILE A 45 0.48 -7.82 6.23
C ILE A 45 -0.51 -8.97 6.49
N ALA A 46 -0.68 -9.91 5.56
CA ALA A 46 -1.56 -11.07 5.73
C ALA A 46 -1.16 -11.98 6.90
N GLN A 47 0.14 -12.13 7.14
CA GLN A 47 0.67 -12.97 8.23
C GLN A 47 0.68 -12.24 9.57
N ASN A 48 1.02 -10.95 9.58
CA ASN A 48 1.11 -10.15 10.79
C ASN A 48 0.68 -8.70 10.52
N PRO A 49 -0.63 -8.41 10.48
CA PRO A 49 -1.13 -7.10 10.06
C PRO A 49 -0.85 -6.00 11.09
N ARG A 50 -0.34 -6.31 12.28
CA ARG A 50 -0.02 -5.33 13.32
C ARG A 50 1.46 -4.96 13.38
N GLN A 51 2.28 -5.46 12.47
CA GLN A 51 3.73 -5.21 12.48
C GLN A 51 4.13 -3.81 12.02
N TYR A 52 3.25 -3.12 11.28
CA TYR A 52 3.54 -1.82 10.68
C TYR A 52 3.09 -0.65 11.59
N ILE A 53 3.48 0.56 11.20
CA ILE A 53 3.23 1.77 12.01
C ILE A 53 1.73 2.07 12.03
N TYR A 54 1.14 2.08 13.22
CA TYR A 54 -0.26 2.43 13.42
C TYR A 54 -0.44 3.93 13.71
N SER A 55 -1.37 4.55 12.99
CA SER A 55 -1.78 5.93 13.18
C SER A 55 -3.10 5.99 13.93
N LYS A 56 -3.06 6.28 15.24
CA LYS A 56 -4.25 6.44 16.09
C LYS A 56 -5.22 7.52 15.59
N LYS A 57 -4.70 8.58 14.96
CA LYS A 57 -5.52 9.72 14.49
C LYS A 57 -6.46 9.33 13.36
N LYS A 58 -6.02 8.42 12.49
CA LYS A 58 -6.76 8.00 11.29
C LYS A 58 -7.25 6.55 11.36
N ASP A 59 -6.87 5.81 12.40
CA ASP A 59 -7.17 4.38 12.58
C ASP A 59 -6.68 3.51 11.41
N VAL A 60 -5.46 3.79 10.93
CA VAL A 60 -4.85 3.08 9.79
C VAL A 60 -3.41 2.68 10.11
N PHE A 61 -2.94 1.63 9.45
CA PHE A 61 -1.56 1.21 9.43
C PHE A 61 -0.87 1.71 8.16
N ARG A 62 0.42 2.00 8.26
CA ARG A 62 1.26 2.42 7.13
C ARG A 62 2.40 1.43 6.93
N ALA A 63 2.38 0.73 5.80
CA ALA A 63 3.47 -0.10 5.32
C ALA A 63 4.27 0.65 4.25
N VAL A 64 5.60 0.63 4.35
CA VAL A 64 6.48 1.25 3.35
C VAL A 64 6.86 0.17 2.34
N ILE A 65 6.45 0.36 1.07
CA ILE A 65 6.81 -0.56 -0.02
C ILE A 65 8.16 -0.15 -0.57
N THR A 66 8.27 1.11 -1.01
CA THR A 66 9.51 1.73 -1.48
C THR A 66 9.76 3.04 -0.73
N LYS A 67 10.91 3.67 -0.97
CA LYS A 67 11.19 5.01 -0.42
C LYS A 67 10.11 6.03 -0.76
N HIS A 68 9.47 5.89 -1.92
CA HIS A 68 8.49 6.84 -2.43
C HIS A 68 7.05 6.38 -2.22
N ILE A 69 6.79 5.07 -2.10
CA ILE A 69 5.42 4.54 -2.07
C ILE A 69 5.13 3.87 -0.72
N SER A 70 4.06 4.32 -0.07
CA SER A 70 3.54 3.74 1.17
C SER A 70 2.12 3.20 0.97
N LEU A 71 1.86 1.98 1.42
CA LEU A 71 0.54 1.38 1.46
C LEU A 71 -0.13 1.71 2.80
N TYR A 72 -1.33 2.26 2.73
CA TYR A 72 -2.20 2.43 3.88
C TYR A 72 -3.26 1.34 3.90
N TYR A 73 -3.44 0.70 5.04
CA TYR A 73 -4.43 -0.35 5.23
C TYR A 73 -5.05 -0.28 6.62
N ARG A 74 -6.17 -0.97 6.82
CA ARG A 74 -6.76 -1.15 8.16
C ARG A 74 -7.21 -2.58 8.37
N ILE A 75 -7.38 -2.95 9.63
CA ILE A 75 -7.79 -4.29 10.05
C ILE A 75 -9.24 -4.21 10.52
N LYS A 76 -10.14 -4.97 9.90
CA LYS A 76 -11.54 -5.13 10.32
C LYS A 76 -11.85 -6.58 10.63
N SER A 77 -12.03 -6.88 11.90
CA SER A 77 -12.27 -8.25 12.39
C SER A 77 -11.18 -9.22 11.89
N GLU A 78 -11.45 -9.97 10.82
CA GLU A 78 -10.54 -10.94 10.20
C GLU A 78 -10.14 -10.58 8.76
N GLU A 79 -10.48 -9.37 8.31
CA GLU A 79 -10.17 -8.84 6.97
C GLU A 79 -9.20 -7.66 7.06
N ILE A 80 -8.27 -7.61 6.12
CA ILE A 80 -7.36 -6.49 5.87
C ILE A 80 -7.90 -5.72 4.67
N GLU A 81 -8.31 -4.47 4.87
CA GLU A 81 -8.72 -3.57 3.79
C GLU A 81 -7.53 -2.70 3.38
N LEU A 82 -7.05 -2.88 2.15
CA LEU A 82 -6.08 -1.97 1.54
C LEU A 82 -6.82 -0.71 1.11
N LEU A 83 -6.38 0.44 1.61
CA LEU A 83 -7.06 1.71 1.43
C LEU A 83 -6.54 2.45 0.21
N ILE A 84 -5.23 2.75 0.19
CA ILE A 84 -4.57 3.46 -0.91
C ILE A 84 -3.07 3.14 -0.97
N PHE A 85 -2.50 3.30 -2.16
CA PHE A 85 -1.07 3.43 -2.39
C PHE A 85 -0.72 4.91 -2.51
N TRP A 86 0.03 5.41 -1.54
CA TRP A 86 0.38 6.83 -1.46
C TRP A 86 1.81 7.08 -1.90
N ASP A 87 1.97 7.98 -2.88
CA ASP A 87 3.27 8.53 -3.22
C ASP A 87 3.64 9.66 -2.24
N THR A 88 4.65 9.40 -1.41
CA THR A 88 5.18 10.32 -0.41
C THR A 88 5.82 11.59 -0.99
N ARG A 89 6.03 11.67 -2.30
CA ARG A 89 6.44 12.90 -3.00
C ARG A 89 5.27 13.86 -3.23
N GLN A 90 4.03 13.35 -3.18
CA GLN A 90 2.84 14.19 -3.26
C GLN A 90 2.64 14.98 -1.97
N ASP A 91 2.01 16.16 -2.10
CA ASP A 91 1.74 17.03 -0.96
C ASP A 91 0.90 16.27 0.09
N PRO A 92 1.36 16.20 1.36
CA PRO A 92 0.64 15.52 2.43
C PRO A 92 -0.77 16.07 2.69
N GLU A 93 -1.08 17.31 2.27
CA GLU A 93 -2.44 17.87 2.35
C GLU A 93 -3.45 17.16 1.44
N ASN A 94 -2.98 16.48 0.38
CA ASN A 94 -3.84 15.72 -0.54
C ASN A 94 -4.17 14.29 -0.04
N LEU A 95 -3.59 13.86 1.09
CA LEU A 95 -3.80 12.51 1.63
C LEU A 95 -5.19 12.35 2.27
N LYS A 96 -6.14 11.84 1.49
CA LYS A 96 -7.47 11.43 1.95
C LYS A 96 -7.44 9.93 2.31
N VAL A 97 -7.17 9.65 3.58
CA VAL A 97 -7.28 8.32 4.21
C VAL A 97 -8.08 8.42 5.50
#